data_AF-A0A5D6XLH5-F1
#
_entry.id   AF-A0A5D6XLH5-F1
#
_cell.length_a   1.000
_cell.length_b   1.000
_cell.length_c   1.000
_cell.angle_alpha   90.00
_cell.angle_beta   90.00
_cell.angle_gamma   90.00
#
_symmetry.space_group_name_H-M   'P 1'
#
loop_
_entity.id
_entity.type
_entity.pdbx_description
1 polymer ?
#
loop_
_entity_poly.entity_id
_entity_poly.type
_entity_poly.pdbx_seq_one_letter_code
_entity_poly.pdbx_strand_id
1 'polypeptide(L)'
;MMTGADEQVASKLVVEAVQTHALARVKEQLLQVVSLRNTRGLAQFLGLGEEKPFNVPAREALAPRARKNVLFFRTNYVISAALVGVVTILLNPMFLFVLICLGGFWGYASSVAANETPENPMLVLGKPVTPEQRKLGLTGISLGVIVLFGGSILFTICTASSALAMSHAILRDCPTVREEDELGFLSEEADKIADTV
;
A
#
# COMPACT_ATOMS: atom_id res chain seq x y z
N MET A 1 40.13 29.61 13.11
CA MET A 1 38.80 30.26 13.25
C MET A 1 38.04 30.00 11.96
N MET A 2 37.24 28.94 11.91
CA MET A 2 36.27 28.78 10.83
C MET A 2 35.11 29.73 11.11
N THR A 3 34.69 30.47 10.09
CA THR A 3 33.71 31.54 10.22
C THR A 3 32.30 30.95 10.19
N GLY A 4 31.32 31.57 10.88
CA GLY A 4 29.95 31.03 10.98
C GLY A 4 29.21 30.79 9.66
N ALA A 5 29.76 31.25 8.53
CA ALA A 5 29.30 30.92 7.19
C ALA A 5 29.62 29.46 6.80
N ASP A 6 30.77 28.92 7.21
CA ASP A 6 31.20 27.55 6.89
C ASP A 6 30.32 26.50 7.60
N GLU A 7 29.85 26.81 8.80
CA GLU A 7 28.98 25.94 9.60
C GLU A 7 27.54 25.87 9.07
N GLN A 8 27.01 26.98 8.56
CA GLN A 8 25.71 26.99 7.88
C GLN A 8 25.74 26.26 6.53
N VAL A 9 26.85 26.37 5.80
CA VAL A 9 27.05 25.65 4.53
C VAL A 9 27.17 24.15 4.79
N ALA A 10 27.94 23.75 5.82
CA ALA A 10 28.06 22.35 6.23
C ALA A 10 26.71 21.76 6.70
N SER A 11 25.93 22.51 7.48
CA SER A 11 24.59 22.08 7.93
C SER A 11 23.63 21.86 6.76
N LYS A 12 23.60 22.78 5.78
CA LYS A 12 22.80 22.62 4.56
C LYS A 12 23.22 21.40 3.75
N LEU A 13 24.53 21.18 3.57
CA LEU A 13 25.07 20.04 2.84
C LEU A 13 24.72 18.71 3.53
N VAL A 14 24.75 18.66 4.87
CA VAL A 14 24.37 17.47 5.64
C VAL A 14 22.87 17.21 5.54
N VAL A 15 22.02 18.24 5.62
CA VAL A 15 20.57 18.10 5.46
C VAL A 15 20.22 17.61 4.06
N GLU A 16 20.83 18.18 3.03
CA GLU A 16 20.62 17.79 1.62
C GLU A 16 21.12 16.36 1.35
N ALA A 17 22.25 15.96 1.95
CA ALA A 17 22.76 14.59 1.90
C ALA A 17 21.83 13.59 2.62
N VAL A 18 21.29 13.93 3.79
CA VAL A 18 20.34 13.07 4.52
C VAL A 18 19.02 12.94 3.75
N GLN A 19 18.54 14.03 3.15
CA GLN A 19 17.32 14.03 2.33
C GLN A 19 17.49 13.17 1.07
N THR A 20 18.62 13.29 0.38
CA THR A 20 18.94 12.50 -0.82
C THR A 20 19.14 11.02 -0.50
N HIS A 21 19.79 10.70 0.63
CA HIS A 21 19.91 9.31 1.09
C HIS A 21 18.56 8.70 1.51
N ALA A 22 17.70 9.45 2.21
CA ALA A 22 16.37 9.00 2.56
C ALA A 22 15.49 8.76 1.32
N LEU A 23 15.55 9.67 0.34
CA LEU A 23 14.82 9.58 -0.92
C LEU A 23 15.33 8.41 -1.78
N ALA A 24 16.64 8.17 -1.80
CA ALA A 24 17.24 7.01 -2.46
C ALA A 24 16.76 5.70 -1.83
N ARG A 25 16.72 5.60 -0.49
CA ARG A 25 16.25 4.42 0.23
C ARG A 25 14.76 4.15 -0.01
N VAL A 26 13.93 5.20 -0.01
CA VAL A 26 12.50 5.10 -0.35
C VAL A 26 12.33 4.68 -1.80
N LYS A 27 13.11 5.23 -2.73
CA LYS A 27 13.09 4.84 -4.14
C LYS A 27 13.48 3.38 -4.31
N GLU A 28 14.52 2.90 -3.63
CA GLU A 28 14.93 1.49 -3.66
C GLU A 28 13.86 0.57 -3.05
N GLN A 29 13.26 0.95 -1.92
CA GLN A 29 12.14 0.20 -1.33
C GLN A 29 10.92 0.18 -2.25
N LEU A 30 10.59 1.31 -2.87
CA LEU A 30 9.52 1.38 -3.87
C LEU A 30 9.86 0.53 -5.09
N LEU A 31 11.08 0.55 -5.60
CA LEU A 31 11.49 -0.28 -6.74
C LEU A 31 11.50 -1.77 -6.39
N GLN A 32 11.81 -2.14 -5.14
CA GLN A 32 11.68 -3.52 -4.66
C GLN A 32 10.22 -3.94 -4.53
N VAL A 33 9.33 -3.07 -4.04
CA VAL A 33 7.88 -3.32 -3.95
C VAL A 33 7.20 -3.29 -5.33
N VAL A 34 7.69 -2.43 -6.23
CA VAL A 34 7.29 -2.26 -7.64
C VAL A 34 8.09 -3.20 -8.54
N SER A 35 8.83 -4.16 -7.98
CA SER A 35 9.30 -5.31 -8.75
C SER A 35 8.07 -6.11 -9.20
N LEU A 36 7.56 -5.71 -10.37
CA LEU A 36 6.47 -6.32 -11.13
C LEU A 36 6.76 -7.79 -11.49
N ARG A 37 7.91 -8.33 -11.08
CA ARG A 37 8.21 -9.76 -11.09
C ARG A 37 7.37 -10.56 -10.08
N ASN A 38 6.79 -9.92 -9.05
CA ASN A 38 5.88 -10.57 -8.11
C ASN A 38 4.40 -10.16 -8.27
N THR A 39 4.08 -9.23 -9.19
CA THR A 39 2.72 -9.19 -9.73
C THR A 39 2.57 -10.42 -10.62
N ARG A 40 2.12 -11.53 -10.02
CA ARG A 40 1.69 -12.73 -10.73
C ARG A 40 0.87 -12.28 -11.93
N GLY A 41 1.26 -12.77 -13.12
CA GLY A 41 1.06 -12.09 -14.39
C GLY A 41 -0.28 -11.35 -14.46
N LEU A 42 -0.24 -10.02 -14.66
CA LEU A 42 -1.45 -9.22 -14.82
C LEU A 42 -2.36 -9.78 -15.91
N ALA A 43 -1.76 -10.40 -16.94
CA ALA A 43 -2.47 -11.20 -17.94
C ALA A 43 -3.29 -12.33 -17.31
N GLN A 44 -2.73 -13.12 -16.41
CA GLN A 44 -3.43 -14.19 -15.69
C GLN A 44 -4.47 -13.63 -14.70
N PHE A 45 -4.20 -12.50 -14.04
CA PHE A 45 -5.17 -11.84 -13.18
C PHE A 45 -6.42 -11.46 -13.97
N LEU A 46 -6.24 -10.81 -15.12
CA LEU A 46 -7.31 -10.40 -16.01
C LEU A 46 -7.85 -11.54 -16.89
N GLY A 47 -7.21 -12.71 -16.89
CA GLY A 47 -7.60 -13.86 -17.72
C GLY A 47 -7.31 -13.69 -19.22
N LEU A 48 -6.36 -12.84 -19.60
CA LEU A 48 -5.96 -12.63 -20.99
C LEU A 48 -5.29 -13.90 -21.54
N GLY A 49 -5.87 -14.46 -22.61
CA GLY A 49 -5.36 -15.66 -23.27
C GLY A 49 -6.00 -16.97 -22.80
N GLU A 50 -6.96 -16.93 -21.88
CA GLU A 50 -7.75 -18.09 -21.47
C GLU A 50 -9.10 -18.12 -22.21
N GLU A 51 -9.63 -19.31 -22.55
CA GLU A 51 -10.92 -19.42 -23.26
C GLU A 51 -12.12 -19.03 -22.38
N LYS A 52 -12.08 -19.35 -21.08
CA LYS A 52 -13.16 -19.06 -20.11
C LYS A 52 -12.61 -18.60 -18.75
N PRO A 53 -12.04 -17.38 -18.67
CA PRO A 53 -11.39 -16.90 -17.45
C PRO A 53 -12.33 -16.56 -16.29
N PHE A 54 -13.59 -16.24 -16.60
CA PHE A 54 -14.61 -15.90 -15.61
C PHE A 54 -15.85 -16.77 -15.79
N ASN A 55 -16.30 -17.38 -14.70
CA ASN A 55 -17.55 -18.12 -14.66
C ASN A 55 -18.22 -17.98 -13.28
N VAL A 56 -19.53 -18.26 -13.23
CA VAL A 56 -20.28 -18.26 -11.98
C VAL A 56 -20.20 -19.66 -11.37
N PRO A 57 -19.49 -19.86 -10.24
CA PRO A 57 -19.44 -21.16 -9.58
C PRO A 57 -20.80 -21.58 -9.01
N ALA A 58 -20.93 -22.89 -8.76
CA ALA A 58 -21.96 -23.43 -7.87
C ALA A 58 -21.78 -22.88 -6.44
N ARG A 59 -22.86 -22.90 -5.64
CA ARG A 59 -22.88 -22.25 -4.32
C ARG A 59 -21.82 -22.81 -3.36
N GLU A 60 -21.55 -24.10 -3.49
CA GLU A 60 -20.61 -24.87 -2.69
C GLU A 60 -19.15 -24.50 -3.02
N ALA A 61 -18.90 -24.06 -4.25
CA ALA A 61 -17.58 -23.68 -4.74
C ALA A 61 -17.24 -22.19 -4.51
N LEU A 62 -18.19 -21.35 -4.10
CA LEU A 62 -17.99 -19.90 -3.87
C LEU A 62 -16.87 -19.61 -2.87
N ALA A 63 -17.00 -20.12 -1.65
CA ALA A 63 -16.06 -19.88 -0.56
C ALA A 63 -14.64 -20.43 -0.82
N PRO A 64 -14.45 -21.70 -1.24
CA PRO A 64 -13.11 -22.22 -1.52
C PRO A 64 -12.43 -21.49 -2.68
N ARG A 65 -13.17 -21.14 -3.74
CA ARG A 65 -12.64 -20.37 -4.88
C ARG A 65 -12.24 -18.96 -4.46
N ALA A 66 -13.08 -18.26 -3.71
CA ALA A 66 -12.75 -16.92 -3.21
C ALA A 66 -11.50 -16.94 -2.34
N ARG A 67 -11.39 -17.88 -1.38
CA ARG A 67 -10.21 -18.01 -0.51
C ARG A 67 -8.93 -18.27 -1.31
N LYS A 68 -9.00 -19.19 -2.27
CA LYS A 68 -7.89 -19.54 -3.17
C LYS A 68 -7.44 -18.33 -3.98
N ASN A 69 -8.37 -17.64 -4.63
CA ASN A 69 -8.06 -16.47 -5.45
C ASN A 69 -7.57 -15.27 -4.64
N VAL A 70 -8.11 -15.03 -3.43
CA VAL A 70 -7.62 -13.98 -2.52
C VAL A 70 -6.17 -14.21 -2.14
N LEU A 71 -5.79 -15.44 -1.80
CA LEU A 71 -4.40 -15.78 -1.47
C LEU A 71 -3.50 -15.75 -2.72
N PHE A 72 -4.01 -16.19 -3.87
CA PHE A 72 -3.26 -16.23 -5.11
C PHE A 72 -2.99 -14.84 -5.70
N PHE A 73 -3.98 -13.95 -5.70
CA PHE A 73 -3.89 -12.61 -6.30
C PHE A 73 -3.80 -11.47 -5.28
N ARG A 74 -3.36 -11.75 -4.04
CA ARG A 74 -3.27 -10.76 -2.94
C ARG A 74 -2.64 -9.44 -3.35
N THR A 75 -1.48 -9.47 -4.01
CA THR A 75 -0.77 -8.27 -4.45
C THR A 75 -1.59 -7.48 -5.48
N ASN A 76 -2.23 -8.17 -6.43
CA ASN A 76 -3.04 -7.51 -7.45
C ASN A 76 -4.28 -6.85 -6.83
N TYR A 77 -4.92 -7.46 -5.82
CA TYR A 77 -6.00 -6.80 -5.09
C TYR A 77 -5.56 -5.56 -4.31
N VAL A 78 -4.36 -5.57 -3.71
CA VAL A 78 -3.80 -4.38 -3.05
C VAL A 78 -3.56 -3.27 -4.08
N ILE A 79 -3.02 -3.59 -5.25
CA ILE A 79 -2.82 -2.63 -6.34
C ILE A 79 -4.16 -2.09 -6.85
N SER A 80 -5.15 -2.95 -7.10
CA SER A 80 -6.49 -2.52 -7.52
C SER A 80 -7.15 -1.61 -6.47
N ALA A 81 -7.03 -1.94 -5.18
CA ALA A 81 -7.53 -1.11 -4.09
C ALA A 81 -6.82 0.25 -4.03
N ALA A 82 -5.50 0.28 -4.22
CA ALA A 82 -4.72 1.51 -4.30
C ALA A 82 -5.16 2.38 -5.49
N LEU A 83 -5.40 1.78 -6.66
CA LEU A 83 -5.87 2.48 -7.85
C LEU A 83 -7.26 3.09 -7.63
N VAL A 84 -8.20 2.31 -7.08
CA VAL A 84 -9.53 2.81 -6.67
C VAL A 84 -9.37 3.95 -5.67
N GLY A 85 -8.46 3.82 -4.72
CA GLY A 85 -8.12 4.86 -3.75
C GLY A 85 -7.68 6.17 -4.41
N VAL A 86 -6.67 6.10 -5.29
CA VAL A 86 -6.15 7.26 -6.03
C VAL A 86 -7.25 7.93 -6.85
N VAL A 87 -8.00 7.16 -7.64
CA VAL A 87 -9.09 7.71 -8.46
C VAL A 87 -10.15 8.36 -7.58
N THR A 88 -10.59 7.71 -6.51
CA THR A 88 -11.62 8.26 -5.61
C THR A 88 -11.13 9.55 -4.96
N ILE A 89 -9.88 9.60 -4.49
CA ILE A 89 -9.31 10.81 -3.88
C ILE A 89 -9.23 11.94 -4.92
N LEU A 90 -8.76 11.66 -6.14
CA LEU A 90 -8.65 12.65 -7.22
C LEU A 90 -10.01 13.24 -7.63
N LEU A 91 -11.07 12.44 -7.56
CA LEU A 91 -12.43 12.89 -7.84
C LEU A 91 -13.06 13.72 -6.71
N ASN A 92 -12.39 13.83 -5.55
CA ASN A 92 -12.88 14.58 -4.39
C ASN A 92 -11.96 15.78 -4.08
N PRO A 93 -12.16 16.93 -4.77
CA PRO A 93 -11.25 18.09 -4.67
C PRO A 93 -11.15 18.68 -3.26
N MET A 94 -12.24 18.64 -2.48
CA MET A 94 -12.23 19.10 -1.08
C MET A 94 -11.31 18.25 -0.20
N PHE A 95 -11.30 16.93 -0.40
CA PHE A 95 -10.44 16.04 0.38
C PHE A 95 -8.97 16.19 -0.02
N LEU A 96 -8.68 16.39 -1.31
CA LEU A 96 -7.35 16.76 -1.77
C LEU A 96 -6.85 18.06 -1.12
N PHE A 97 -7.69 19.09 -1.08
CA PHE A 97 -7.35 20.35 -0.43
C PHE A 97 -6.99 20.13 1.05
N VAL A 98 -7.81 19.35 1.77
CA VAL A 98 -7.53 18.97 3.17
C VAL A 98 -6.19 18.23 3.30
N LEU A 99 -5.89 17.27 2.42
CA LEU A 99 -4.62 16.55 2.43
C LEU A 99 -3.42 17.47 2.16
N ILE A 100 -3.56 18.45 1.27
CA ILE A 100 -2.52 19.45 0.99
C ILE A 100 -2.29 20.34 2.21
N CYS A 101 -3.36 20.86 2.82
CA CYS A 101 -3.25 21.65 4.06
C CYS A 101 -2.60 20.84 5.18
N LEU A 102 -2.95 19.55 5.30
CA LEU A 102 -2.37 18.67 6.30
C LEU A 102 -0.88 18.41 6.03
N GLY A 103 -0.51 18.14 4.78
CA GLY A 103 0.89 18.00 4.38
C GLY A 103 1.70 19.27 4.64
N GLY A 104 1.13 20.44 4.32
CA GLY A 104 1.73 21.74 4.65
C GLY A 104 1.89 21.95 6.16
N PHE A 105 0.90 21.55 6.96
CA PHE A 105 0.95 21.62 8.41
C PHE A 105 2.03 20.70 9.00
N TRP A 106 2.17 19.48 8.50
CA TRP A 106 3.27 18.58 8.85
C TRP A 106 4.63 19.13 8.44
N GLY A 107 4.73 19.73 7.24
CA GLY A 107 5.95 20.38 6.77
C GLY A 107 6.38 21.55 7.66
N TYR A 108 5.43 22.41 8.03
CA TYR A 108 5.65 23.49 8.97
C TYR A 108 6.04 22.98 10.37
N ALA A 109 5.32 22.00 10.91
CA ALA A 109 5.66 21.42 12.22
C ALA A 109 7.06 20.79 12.22
N SER A 110 7.45 20.17 11.10
CA SER A 110 8.79 19.58 10.92
C SER A 110 9.87 20.65 10.81
N SER A 111 9.60 21.77 10.13
CA SER A 111 10.57 22.86 10.03
C SER A 111 10.78 23.58 11.37
N VAL A 112 9.71 23.79 12.14
CA VAL A 112 9.82 24.32 13.51
C VAL A 112 10.60 23.37 14.40
N ALA A 113 10.33 22.07 14.32
CA ALA A 113 11.05 21.04 15.07
C ALA A 113 12.55 20.98 14.71
N ALA A 114 12.91 21.22 13.46
CA ALA A 114 14.30 21.21 13.01
C ALA A 114 15.12 22.41 13.51
N ASN A 115 14.45 23.53 13.83
CA ASN A 115 15.08 24.75 14.35
C ASN A 115 15.01 24.85 15.88
N GLU A 116 14.53 23.81 16.55
CA GLU A 116 14.36 23.77 18.01
C GLU A 116 15.71 23.58 18.71
N THR A 117 16.02 24.45 19.67
CA THR A 117 17.22 24.36 20.51
C THR A 117 16.81 24.26 21.99
N PRO A 118 17.68 23.76 22.89
CA PRO A 118 17.39 23.72 24.33
C PRO A 118 17.06 25.10 24.92
N GLU A 119 17.56 26.18 24.32
CA GLU A 119 17.32 27.57 24.73
C GLU A 119 16.04 28.16 24.13
N ASN A 120 15.47 27.54 23.09
CA ASN A 120 14.25 27.96 22.41
C ASN A 120 13.33 26.76 22.14
N PRO A 121 12.71 26.18 23.19
CA PRO A 121 11.81 25.05 23.03
C PRO A 121 10.52 25.48 22.33
N MET A 122 9.91 24.56 21.59
CA MET A 122 8.63 24.83 20.96
C MET A 122 7.53 24.97 22.03
N LEU A 123 6.91 26.15 22.09
CA LEU A 123 5.84 26.44 23.04
C LEU A 123 4.47 26.23 22.40
N VAL A 124 3.60 25.48 23.07
CA VAL A 124 2.17 25.36 22.73
C VAL A 124 1.37 25.87 23.92
N LEU A 125 0.50 26.87 23.70
CA LEU A 125 -0.21 27.59 24.76
C LEU A 125 0.72 28.06 25.90
N GLY A 126 1.93 28.51 25.55
CA GLY A 126 2.93 29.01 26.52
C GLY A 126 3.64 27.93 27.35
N LYS A 127 3.43 26.63 27.07
CA LYS A 127 4.16 25.54 27.72
C LYS A 127 5.07 24.82 26.74
N PRO A 128 6.30 24.43 27.14
CA PRO A 128 7.17 23.62 26.30
C PRO A 128 6.53 22.25 26.07
N VAL A 129 6.55 21.78 24.82
CA VAL A 129 5.98 20.48 24.44
C VAL A 129 7.09 19.53 24.03
N THR A 130 7.05 18.31 24.54
CA THR A 130 8.06 17.32 24.17
C THR A 130 7.89 16.88 22.70
N PRO A 131 8.95 16.44 22.02
CA PRO A 131 8.86 15.96 20.64
C PRO A 131 7.83 14.84 20.45
N GLU A 132 7.67 13.97 21.45
CA GLU A 132 6.68 12.89 21.45
C GLU A 132 5.25 13.43 21.58
N GLN A 133 5.00 14.33 22.52
CA GLN A 133 3.68 14.96 22.69
C GLN A 133 3.26 15.74 21.43
N ARG A 134 4.20 16.43 20.78
CA ARG A 134 3.98 17.11 19.51
C ARG A 134 3.55 16.12 18.42
N LYS A 135 4.30 15.03 18.22
CA LYS A 135 3.99 14.03 17.19
C LYS A 135 2.65 13.35 17.46
N LEU A 136 2.36 13.03 18.71
CA LEU A 136 1.09 12.43 19.11
C LEU A 136 -0.09 13.39 18.86
N GLY A 137 0.04 14.65 19.27
CA GLY A 137 -0.97 15.67 19.03
C GLY A 137 -1.21 15.93 17.54
N LEU A 138 -0.14 16.05 16.76
CA LEU A 138 -0.20 16.24 15.32
C LEU A 138 -0.85 15.05 14.61
N THR A 139 -0.54 13.83 15.03
CA THR A 139 -1.19 12.60 14.53
C THR A 139 -2.67 12.57 14.91
N GLY A 140 -3.02 12.93 16.15
CA GLY A 140 -4.40 12.98 16.63
C GLY A 140 -5.25 13.98 15.85
N ILE A 141 -4.74 15.20 15.64
CA ILE A 141 -5.40 16.23 14.82
C ILE A 141 -5.56 15.73 13.38
N SER A 142 -4.51 15.14 12.81
CA SER A 142 -4.54 14.57 11.45
C SER A 142 -5.64 13.52 11.31
N LEU A 143 -5.73 12.59 12.27
CA LEU A 143 -6.75 11.54 12.27
C LEU A 143 -8.16 12.14 12.38
N GLY A 144 -8.36 13.11 13.28
CA GLY A 144 -9.65 13.80 13.44
C GLY A 144 -10.09 14.50 12.15
N VAL A 145 -9.19 15.25 11.51
CA VAL A 145 -9.46 15.93 10.23
C VAL A 145 -9.75 14.90 9.13
N ILE A 146 -8.96 13.83 9.02
CA ILE A 146 -9.19 12.78 8.01
C ILE A 146 -10.54 12.08 8.22
N VAL A 147 -10.93 11.80 9.47
CA VAL A 147 -12.24 11.17 9.75
C VAL A 147 -13.39 12.13 9.41
N LEU A 148 -13.28 13.41 9.77
CA LEU A 148 -14.34 14.39 9.54
C LEU A 148 -14.54 14.70 8.05
N PHE A 149 -13.46 14.88 7.30
CA PHE A 149 -13.53 15.30 5.89
C PHE A 149 -13.37 14.14 4.89
N GLY A 150 -12.72 13.05 5.31
CA GLY A 150 -12.41 11.89 4.48
C GLY A 150 -13.18 10.63 4.85
N GLY A 151 -13.97 10.61 5.92
CA GLY A 151 -14.64 9.39 6.40
C GLY A 151 -15.49 8.70 5.33
N SER A 152 -16.35 9.45 4.63
CA SER A 152 -17.17 8.92 3.53
C SER A 152 -16.34 8.41 2.35
N ILE A 153 -15.22 9.09 2.06
CA ILE A 153 -14.30 8.75 0.97
C ILE A 153 -13.56 7.45 1.30
N LEU A 154 -13.00 7.34 2.51
CA LEU A 154 -12.33 6.13 2.99
C LEU A 154 -13.29 4.93 3.01
N PHE A 155 -14.53 5.15 3.46
CA PHE A 155 -15.57 4.13 3.43
C PHE A 155 -15.89 3.68 1.99
N THR A 156 -15.97 4.64 1.06
CA THR A 156 -16.20 4.37 -0.37
C THR A 156 -15.04 3.56 -0.96
N ILE A 157 -13.80 3.96 -0.70
CA ILE A 157 -12.60 3.24 -1.16
C ILE A 157 -12.60 1.81 -0.63
N CYS A 158 -12.84 1.64 0.67
CA CYS A 158 -12.85 0.32 1.31
C CYS A 158 -13.95 -0.58 0.72
N THR A 159 -15.18 -0.06 0.62
CA THR A 159 -16.33 -0.84 0.13
C THR A 159 -16.19 -1.16 -1.36
N ALA A 160 -15.84 -0.19 -2.20
CA ALA A 160 -15.70 -0.39 -3.64
C ALA A 160 -14.54 -1.33 -3.99
N SER A 161 -13.38 -1.16 -3.35
CA SER A 161 -12.23 -2.05 -3.56
C SER A 161 -12.51 -3.47 -3.07
N SER A 162 -13.18 -3.62 -1.92
CA SER A 162 -13.57 -4.93 -1.39
C SER A 162 -14.61 -5.62 -2.25
N ALA A 163 -15.61 -4.89 -2.74
CA ALA A 163 -16.62 -5.41 -3.67
C ALA A 163 -15.99 -5.87 -4.99
N LEU A 164 -15.06 -5.08 -5.55
CA LEU A 164 -14.33 -5.44 -6.77
C LEU A 164 -13.45 -6.67 -6.54
N ALA A 165 -12.67 -6.69 -5.46
CA ALA A 165 -11.80 -7.81 -5.12
C ALA A 165 -12.59 -9.09 -4.86
N MET A 166 -13.72 -9.01 -4.13
CA MET A 166 -14.58 -10.15 -3.85
C MET A 166 -15.26 -10.67 -5.12
N SER A 167 -15.81 -9.77 -5.94
CA SER A 167 -16.42 -10.15 -7.22
C SER A 167 -15.41 -10.85 -8.13
N HIS A 168 -14.21 -10.29 -8.24
CA HIS A 168 -13.12 -10.90 -8.98
C HIS A 168 -12.71 -12.25 -8.37
N ALA A 169 -12.56 -12.35 -7.05
CA ALA A 169 -12.16 -13.59 -6.39
C ALA A 169 -13.19 -14.72 -6.53
N ILE A 170 -14.48 -14.39 -6.61
CA ILE A 170 -15.55 -15.38 -6.82
C ILE A 170 -15.62 -15.82 -8.29
N LEU A 171 -15.58 -14.86 -9.22
CA LEU A 171 -15.83 -15.12 -10.63
C LEU A 171 -14.61 -15.64 -11.38
N ARG A 172 -13.39 -15.34 -10.90
CA ARG A 172 -12.16 -15.75 -11.57
C ARG A 172 -11.96 -17.25 -11.44
N ASP A 173 -11.92 -17.97 -12.56
CA ASP A 173 -11.60 -19.39 -12.59
C ASP A 173 -10.13 -19.60 -12.93
N CYS A 174 -9.26 -19.39 -11.95
CA CYS A 174 -7.82 -19.52 -12.15
C CYS A 174 -7.40 -21.00 -12.03
N PRO A 175 -6.76 -21.58 -13.07
CA PRO A 175 -6.04 -22.84 -12.92
C PRO A 175 -4.77 -22.55 -12.10
N THR A 176 -4.87 -22.60 -10.78
CA THR A 176 -3.63 -22.79 -10.00
C THR A 176 -3.07 -24.13 -10.40
N VAL A 177 -1.76 -24.22 -10.67
CA VAL A 177 -0.98 -25.46 -10.88
C VAL A 177 -1.88 -26.67 -10.79
N ARG A 178 -2.49 -26.95 -11.94
CA ARG A 178 -2.99 -28.23 -12.40
C ARG A 178 -2.92 -29.26 -11.25
N GLU A 179 -4.04 -29.54 -10.57
CA GLU A 179 -4.14 -30.74 -9.71
C GLU A 179 -3.77 -32.03 -10.48
N GLU A 180 -3.61 -31.94 -11.80
CA GLU A 180 -3.05 -32.98 -12.65
C GLU A 180 -1.54 -33.22 -12.44
N ASP A 181 -0.81 -32.41 -11.67
CA ASP A 181 0.54 -32.79 -11.21
C ASP A 181 0.48 -33.78 -10.02
N GLU A 182 -0.53 -33.68 -9.15
CA GLU A 182 -0.77 -34.68 -8.09
C GLU A 182 -1.55 -35.90 -8.62
N LEU A 183 -2.57 -35.70 -9.46
CA LEU A 183 -3.35 -36.78 -10.08
C LEU A 183 -2.58 -37.50 -11.21
N GLY A 184 -1.68 -36.81 -11.92
CA GLY A 184 -0.81 -37.39 -12.95
C GLY A 184 0.30 -38.26 -12.37
N PHE A 185 0.86 -37.86 -11.23
CA PHE A 185 1.79 -38.69 -10.47
C PHE A 185 1.11 -39.97 -9.94
N LEU A 186 -0.12 -39.85 -9.45
CA LEU A 186 -0.90 -41.01 -8.99
C LEU A 186 -1.34 -41.93 -10.14
N SER A 187 -1.59 -41.40 -11.34
CA SER A 187 -1.90 -42.24 -12.51
C SER A 187 -0.67 -42.95 -13.08
N GLU A 188 0.49 -42.29 -13.15
CA GLU A 188 1.74 -42.93 -13.60
C GLU A 188 2.22 -44.03 -12.62
N GLU A 189 2.06 -43.80 -11.31
CA GLU A 189 2.41 -44.81 -10.29
C GLU A 189 1.42 -45.99 -10.34
N ALA A 190 0.12 -45.73 -10.54
CA ALA A 190 -0.90 -46.77 -10.67
C ALA A 190 -0.69 -47.63 -11.94
N ASP A 191 -0.35 -47.03 -13.08
CA ASP A 191 -0.05 -47.75 -14.32
C ASP A 191 1.22 -48.60 -14.18
N LYS A 192 2.27 -48.10 -13.50
CA LYS A 192 3.47 -48.91 -13.20
C LYS A 192 3.20 -50.12 -12.32
N ILE A 193 2.29 -50.00 -11.36
CA ILE A 193 1.90 -51.11 -10.48
C ILE A 193 1.05 -52.13 -11.24
N ALA A 194 0.20 -51.68 -12.18
CA ALA A 194 -0.60 -52.57 -13.02
C ALA A 194 0.26 -53.39 -13.99
N ASP A 195 1.36 -52.82 -14.51
CA ASP A 195 2.31 -53.50 -15.41
C ASP A 195 3.28 -54.46 -14.69
N THR A 196 3.31 -54.46 -13.35
CA THR A 196 4.20 -55.32 -12.55
C THR A 196 3.51 -56.54 -11.92
N VAL A 197 2.22 -56.77 -12.18
CA VAL A 197 1.42 -57.91 -11.67
C VAL A 197 1.02 -58.87 -12.79
#